data_AF-A0A165CEU9-F1
#
_entry.id   AF-A0A165CEU9-F1
#
_cell.length_a   1.000
_cell.length_b   1.000
_cell.length_c   1.000
_cell.angle_alpha   90.00
_cell.angle_beta   90.00
_cell.angle_gamma   90.00
#
_symmetry.space_group_name_H-M   'P 1'
#
loop_
_entity.id
_entity.type
_entity.pdbx_description
1 polymer ?
#
loop_
_entity_poly.entity_id
_entity_poly.type
_entity_poly.pdbx_seq_one_letter_code
_entity_poly.pdbx_strand_id
1 'polypeptide(L)'
;MESGTADREWNSLAEKYTNDGYREGITAGKEAHLQEGFDQGFSETGVPVGRNLGNMRGTAAALLQYLTQTQSHASSDAGPSPQVRADLEEMKFITQRLAELQFRDVAPRDAEAIAHAREHGIEEEEDAGQHLANALGGMKTVDGQTRLKELSDRLHAILTRMGLQ
;
A
#
# COMPACT_ATOMS: atom_id res chain seq x y z
N MET A 1 64.09 -11.99 18.19
CA MET A 1 62.81 -12.02 18.93
C MET A 1 61.66 -11.34 18.15
N GLU A 2 61.93 -10.52 17.12
CA GLU A 2 60.92 -9.86 16.27
C GLU A 2 60.10 -10.79 15.34
N SER A 3 60.67 -11.89 14.84
CA SER A 3 59.95 -12.77 13.90
C SER A 3 58.69 -13.40 14.53
N GLY A 4 58.76 -13.84 15.79
CA GLY A 4 57.64 -14.49 16.45
C GLY A 4 56.54 -13.54 16.90
N THR A 5 56.76 -12.22 16.93
CA THR A 5 55.71 -11.22 17.17
C THR A 5 55.02 -10.87 15.87
N ALA A 6 55.77 -10.72 14.77
CA ALA A 6 55.21 -10.50 13.44
C ALA A 6 54.28 -11.66 13.03
N ASP A 7 54.69 -12.92 13.20
CA ASP A 7 53.85 -14.07 12.85
C ASP A 7 52.54 -14.13 13.67
N ARG A 8 52.59 -13.70 14.94
CA ARG A 8 51.40 -13.63 15.80
C ARG A 8 50.45 -12.51 15.37
N GLU A 9 50.98 -11.36 14.99
CA GLU A 9 50.19 -10.25 14.46
C GLU A 9 49.57 -10.61 13.11
N TRP A 10 50.31 -11.27 12.22
CA TRP A 10 49.80 -11.78 10.95
C TRP A 10 48.67 -12.79 11.14
N ASN A 11 48.83 -13.75 12.04
CA ASN A 11 47.79 -14.73 12.34
C ASN A 11 46.54 -14.09 12.94
N SER A 12 46.71 -13.15 13.88
CA SER A 12 45.57 -12.42 14.47
C SER A 12 44.84 -11.57 13.42
N LEU A 13 45.58 -10.96 12.50
CA LEU A 13 45.02 -10.17 11.42
C LEU A 13 44.24 -11.06 10.43
N ALA A 14 44.80 -12.21 10.05
CA ALA A 14 44.15 -13.18 9.16
C ALA A 14 42.85 -13.75 9.76
N GLU A 15 42.85 -14.06 11.06
CA GLU A 15 41.66 -14.54 11.78
C GLU A 15 40.55 -13.47 11.81
N LYS A 16 40.91 -12.21 12.07
CA LYS A 16 39.97 -11.08 12.01
C LYS A 16 39.37 -10.92 10.62
N TYR A 17 40.18 -10.87 9.57
CA TYR A 17 39.67 -10.75 8.20
C TYR A 17 38.76 -11.91 7.79
N THR A 18 39.07 -13.13 8.23
CA THR A 18 38.23 -14.30 7.96
C THR A 18 36.88 -14.19 8.66
N ASN A 19 36.88 -13.83 9.95
CA ASN A 19 35.65 -13.70 10.72
C ASN A 19 34.79 -12.51 10.25
N ASP A 20 35.42 -11.37 9.97
CA ASP A 20 34.75 -10.18 9.47
C ASP A 20 34.18 -10.43 8.07
N GLY A 21 34.95 -11.05 7.17
CA GLY A 21 34.47 -11.44 5.84
C GLY A 21 33.33 -12.45 5.88
N TYR A 22 33.33 -13.39 6.82
CA TYR A 22 32.22 -14.33 7.01
C TYR A 22 30.95 -13.61 7.51
N ARG A 23 31.07 -12.70 8.48
CA ARG A 23 29.93 -11.91 8.97
C ARG A 23 29.37 -10.98 7.89
N GLU A 24 30.25 -10.33 7.14
CA GLU A 24 29.89 -9.50 6.00
C GLU A 24 29.18 -10.33 4.93
N GLY A 25 29.70 -11.50 4.57
CA GLY A 25 29.09 -12.40 3.60
C GLY A 25 27.68 -12.87 4.00
N ILE A 26 27.47 -13.22 5.29
CA ILE A 26 26.13 -13.55 5.80
C ILE A 26 25.19 -12.35 5.70
N THR A 27 25.69 -11.16 6.04
CA THR A 27 24.87 -9.94 6.07
C THR A 27 24.47 -9.55 4.65
N ALA A 28 25.44 -9.52 3.73
CA ALA A 28 25.22 -9.27 2.31
C ALA A 28 24.27 -10.28 1.67
N GLY A 29 24.38 -11.57 2.02
CA GLY A 29 23.46 -12.60 1.53
C GLY A 29 22.02 -12.39 2.02
N LYS A 30 21.83 -12.07 3.30
CA LYS A 30 20.51 -11.76 3.86
C LYS A 30 19.90 -10.51 3.25
N GLU A 31 20.71 -9.48 3.06
CA GLU A 31 20.28 -8.23 2.42
C GLU A 31 19.89 -8.46 0.95
N ALA A 32 20.71 -9.19 0.19
CA ALA A 32 20.42 -9.51 -1.21
C ALA A 32 19.07 -10.24 -1.37
N HIS A 33 18.82 -11.26 -0.56
CA HIS A 33 17.53 -11.97 -0.57
C HIS A 33 16.35 -11.09 -0.14
N LEU A 34 16.55 -10.21 0.85
CA LEU A 34 15.50 -9.28 1.29
C LEU A 34 15.14 -8.27 0.20
N GLN A 35 16.14 -7.73 -0.50
CA GLN A 35 15.92 -6.75 -1.58
C GLN A 35 15.17 -7.37 -2.76
N GLU A 36 15.51 -8.60 -3.15
CA GLU A 36 14.80 -9.30 -4.22
C GLU A 36 13.29 -9.45 -3.90
N GLY A 37 12.97 -9.87 -2.67
CA GLY A 37 11.57 -9.97 -2.23
C GLY A 37 10.86 -8.61 -2.17
N PHE A 38 11.56 -7.55 -1.74
CA PHE A 38 11.01 -6.19 -1.76
C PHE A 38 10.74 -5.70 -3.19
N ASP A 39 11.70 -5.85 -4.10
CA ASP A 39 11.60 -5.41 -5.49
C ASP A 39 10.43 -6.11 -6.21
N GLN A 40 10.28 -7.42 -5.98
CA GLN A 40 9.16 -8.19 -6.48
C GLN A 40 7.83 -7.67 -5.92
N GLY A 41 7.70 -7.54 -4.59
CA GLY A 41 6.48 -7.03 -3.96
C GLY A 41 6.12 -5.61 -4.40
N PHE A 42 7.13 -4.75 -4.57
CA PHE A 42 6.97 -3.39 -5.08
C PHE A 42 6.47 -3.38 -6.52
N SER A 43 7.10 -4.14 -7.41
CA SER A 43 6.76 -4.21 -8.82
C SER A 43 5.39 -4.85 -9.08
N GLU A 44 5.14 -6.01 -8.47
CA GLU A 44 3.97 -6.85 -8.77
C GLU A 44 2.71 -6.39 -8.04
N THR A 45 2.86 -5.86 -6.82
CA THR A 45 1.72 -5.48 -5.99
C THR A 45 1.69 -3.98 -5.70
N GLY A 46 2.81 -3.43 -5.21
CA GLY A 46 2.92 -2.02 -4.80
C GLY A 46 2.53 -1.04 -5.89
N VAL A 47 3.19 -1.12 -7.03
CA VAL A 47 3.00 -0.22 -8.18
C VAL A 47 1.59 -0.33 -8.77
N PRO A 48 1.05 -1.52 -9.10
CA PRO A 48 -0.30 -1.64 -9.66
C PRO A 48 -1.39 -1.12 -8.72
N VAL A 49 -1.34 -1.50 -7.45
CA VAL A 49 -2.34 -1.06 -6.44
C VAL A 49 -2.24 0.44 -6.20
N GLY A 50 -1.03 0.96 -6.01
CA GLY A 50 -0.78 2.38 -5.78
C GLY A 50 -1.21 3.23 -6.98
N ARG A 51 -0.90 2.80 -8.20
CA ARG A 51 -1.31 3.50 -9.43
C ARG A 51 -2.81 3.51 -9.61
N ASN A 52 -3.49 2.38 -9.36
CA ASN A 52 -4.94 2.31 -9.49
C ASN A 52 -5.65 3.24 -8.48
N LEU A 53 -5.25 3.18 -7.21
CA LEU A 53 -5.79 4.05 -6.17
C LEU A 53 -5.49 5.54 -6.45
N GLY A 54 -4.28 5.84 -6.91
CA GLY A 54 -3.86 7.19 -7.31
C GLY A 54 -4.71 7.74 -8.45
N ASN A 55 -4.95 6.93 -9.49
CA ASN A 55 -5.80 7.32 -10.62
C ASN A 55 -7.24 7.60 -10.17
N MET A 56 -7.84 6.73 -9.34
CA MET A 56 -9.18 6.96 -8.82
C MET A 56 -9.29 8.25 -8.00
N ARG A 57 -8.31 8.51 -7.12
CA ARG A 57 -8.25 9.76 -6.34
C ARG A 57 -8.10 10.99 -7.26
N GLY A 58 -7.26 10.89 -8.28
CA GLY A 58 -7.08 11.96 -9.27
C GLY A 58 -8.36 12.27 -10.04
N THR A 59 -9.03 11.25 -10.56
CA THR A 59 -10.31 11.39 -11.28
C THR A 59 -11.39 11.97 -10.36
N ALA A 60 -11.51 11.45 -9.14
CA ALA A 60 -12.45 11.95 -8.14
C ALA A 60 -12.22 13.44 -7.82
N ALA A 61 -10.96 13.85 -7.60
CA ALA A 61 -10.61 15.24 -7.33
C ALA A 61 -10.90 16.16 -8.52
N ALA A 62 -10.58 15.73 -9.74
CA ALA A 62 -10.86 16.50 -10.96
C ALA A 62 -12.36 16.71 -11.17
N LEU A 63 -13.16 15.65 -10.99
CA LEU A 63 -14.62 15.74 -11.08
C LEU A 63 -15.22 16.61 -9.98
N LEU A 64 -14.75 16.48 -8.74
CA LEU A 64 -15.20 17.31 -7.63
C LEU A 64 -14.94 18.80 -7.92
N GLN A 65 -13.76 19.13 -8.45
CA GLN A 65 -13.41 20.49 -8.84
C GLN A 65 -14.33 21.00 -9.96
N TYR A 66 -14.57 20.19 -10.99
CA TYR A 66 -15.46 20.53 -12.10
C TYR A 66 -16.90 20.78 -11.62
N LEU A 67 -17.44 19.91 -10.77
CA LEU A 67 -18.78 20.06 -10.18
C LEU A 67 -18.89 21.30 -9.28
N THR A 68 -17.83 21.60 -8.52
CA THR A 68 -17.80 22.81 -7.68
C THR A 68 -17.78 24.08 -8.55
N GLN A 69 -17.02 24.06 -9.63
CA GLN A 69 -16.93 25.20 -10.55
C GLN A 69 -18.23 25.42 -11.32
N THR A 70 -18.86 24.37 -11.83
CA THR A 70 -20.16 24.46 -12.51
C THR A 70 -21.26 24.99 -11.59
N GLN A 71 -21.26 24.62 -10.29
CA GLN A 71 -22.16 25.23 -9.32
C GLN A 71 -21.91 26.73 -9.11
N SER A 72 -20.65 27.17 -9.08
CA SER A 72 -20.30 28.58 -8.91
C SER A 72 -20.66 29.46 -10.11
N HIS A 73 -20.68 28.89 -11.33
CA HIS A 73 -21.02 29.59 -12.56
C HIS A 73 -22.52 29.49 -12.94
N ALA A 74 -23.31 28.69 -12.22
CA ALA A 74 -24.74 28.59 -12.46
C ALA A 74 -25.41 29.95 -12.17
N SER A 75 -25.97 30.56 -13.22
CA SER A 75 -26.61 31.87 -13.19
C SER A 75 -27.63 31.98 -12.04
N SER A 76 -27.60 33.12 -11.35
CA SER A 76 -28.35 33.41 -10.12
C SER A 76 -29.89 33.32 -10.21
N ASP A 77 -30.45 33.02 -11.37
CA ASP A 77 -31.89 33.10 -11.64
C ASP A 77 -32.63 31.73 -11.55
N ALA A 78 -31.90 30.60 -11.63
CA ALA A 78 -32.49 29.25 -11.52
C ALA A 78 -31.82 28.33 -10.49
N GLY A 79 -30.67 28.73 -9.95
CA GLY A 79 -29.86 27.88 -9.06
C GLY A 79 -29.31 26.62 -9.75
N PRO A 80 -28.36 25.90 -9.13
CA PRO A 80 -27.89 24.62 -9.64
C PRO A 80 -29.03 23.59 -9.61
N SER A 81 -29.12 22.78 -10.67
CA SER A 81 -30.15 21.73 -10.74
C SER A 81 -30.06 20.79 -9.52
N PRO A 82 -31.19 20.23 -9.03
CA PRO A 82 -31.17 19.29 -7.91
C PRO A 82 -30.21 18.11 -8.14
N GLN A 83 -30.07 17.71 -9.40
CA GLN A 83 -29.16 16.65 -9.83
C GLN A 83 -27.68 17.01 -9.59
N VAL A 84 -27.25 18.21 -9.99
CA VAL A 84 -25.85 18.68 -9.80
C VAL A 84 -25.51 18.81 -8.31
N ARG A 85 -26.48 19.15 -7.46
CA ARG A 85 -26.29 19.19 -6.00
C ARG A 85 -26.10 17.79 -5.42
N ALA A 86 -26.93 16.84 -5.84
CA ALA A 86 -26.83 15.45 -5.41
C ALA A 86 -25.50 14.81 -5.87
N ASP A 87 -25.11 15.03 -7.13
CA ASP A 87 -23.86 14.52 -7.67
C ASP A 87 -22.64 15.13 -6.96
N LEU A 88 -22.69 16.41 -6.54
CA LEU A 88 -21.63 17.01 -5.74
C LEU A 88 -21.49 16.37 -4.36
N GLU A 89 -22.59 16.18 -3.64
CA GLU A 89 -22.56 15.55 -2.31
C GLU A 89 -22.03 14.12 -2.38
N GLU A 90 -22.45 13.37 -3.39
CA GLU A 90 -21.94 12.03 -3.68
C GLU A 90 -20.43 12.06 -4.01
N MET A 91 -19.97 13.03 -4.81
CA MET A 91 -18.56 13.15 -5.17
C MET A 91 -17.69 13.54 -3.97
N LYS A 92 -18.18 14.39 -3.06
CA LYS A 92 -17.51 14.67 -1.78
C LYS A 92 -17.40 13.41 -0.93
N PHE A 93 -18.48 12.63 -0.84
CA PHE A 93 -18.49 11.35 -0.12
C PHE A 93 -17.45 10.38 -0.69
N ILE A 94 -17.47 10.14 -2.00
CA ILE A 94 -16.52 9.23 -2.67
C ILE A 94 -15.08 9.70 -2.45
N THR A 95 -14.79 10.99 -2.62
CA THR A 95 -13.44 11.55 -2.42
C THR A 95 -12.95 11.32 -1.00
N GLN A 96 -13.79 11.59 0.00
CA GLN A 96 -13.46 11.36 1.40
C GLN A 96 -13.20 9.88 1.70
N ARG A 97 -14.06 8.98 1.19
CA ARG A 97 -13.88 7.53 1.38
C ARG A 97 -12.61 7.01 0.70
N LEU A 98 -12.31 7.49 -0.51
CA LEU A 98 -11.08 7.13 -1.22
C LEU A 98 -9.84 7.65 -0.49
N ALA A 99 -9.90 8.80 0.20
CA ALA A 99 -8.80 9.35 0.98
C ALA A 99 -8.49 8.52 2.24
N GLU A 100 -9.52 7.90 2.84
CA GLU A 100 -9.38 7.06 4.04
C GLU A 100 -8.78 5.68 3.75
N LEU A 101 -8.84 5.18 2.51
CA LEU A 101 -8.26 3.90 2.14
C LEU A 101 -6.73 3.92 2.21
N GLN A 102 -6.14 2.98 2.94
CA GLN A 102 -4.70 2.80 3.04
C GLN A 102 -4.24 1.60 2.21
N PHE A 103 -2.95 1.57 1.86
CA PHE A 103 -2.38 0.48 1.07
C PHE A 103 -2.68 -0.91 1.67
N ARG A 104 -2.57 -1.04 3.01
CA ARG A 104 -2.91 -2.26 3.75
C ARG A 104 -4.35 -2.74 3.58
N ASP A 105 -5.27 -1.85 3.22
CA ASP A 105 -6.68 -2.19 3.04
C ASP A 105 -6.96 -2.72 1.62
N VAL A 106 -6.16 -2.32 0.63
CA VAL A 106 -6.39 -2.63 -0.79
C VAL A 106 -5.36 -3.59 -1.38
N ALA A 107 -4.19 -3.73 -0.76
CA ALA A 107 -3.19 -4.70 -1.19
C ALA A 107 -3.74 -6.12 -1.02
N PRO A 108 -3.63 -6.98 -2.04
CA PRO A 108 -3.97 -8.39 -1.90
C PRO A 108 -3.13 -9.01 -0.78
N ARG A 109 -3.74 -9.95 -0.06
CA ARG A 109 -3.02 -10.75 0.93
C ARG A 109 -1.93 -11.56 0.20
N ASP A 110 -0.72 -11.53 0.73
CA ASP A 110 0.42 -12.24 0.16
C ASP A 110 0.19 -13.76 0.20
N ALA A 111 -0.14 -14.34 -0.95
CA ALA A 111 -0.47 -15.75 -1.09
C ALA A 111 0.74 -16.67 -0.87
N GLU A 112 1.95 -16.18 -1.17
CA GLU A 112 3.21 -16.91 -0.98
C GLU A 112 3.57 -16.96 0.50
N ALA A 113 3.43 -15.84 1.21
CA ALA A 113 3.58 -15.80 2.67
C ALA A 113 2.55 -16.72 3.39
N ILE A 114 1.30 -16.77 2.91
CA ILE A 114 0.27 -17.67 3.44
C ILE A 114 0.60 -19.14 3.17
N ALA A 115 1.13 -19.46 1.98
CA ALA A 115 1.52 -20.83 1.63
C ALA A 115 2.72 -21.30 2.47
N HIS A 116 3.74 -20.45 2.61
CA HIS A 116 4.93 -20.74 3.43
C HIS A 116 4.58 -20.94 4.92
N ALA A 117 3.66 -20.14 5.47
CA ALA A 117 3.18 -20.32 6.85
C ALA A 117 2.44 -21.65 7.05
N ARG A 118 1.63 -22.07 6.07
CA ARG A 118 0.95 -23.38 6.08
C ARG A 118 1.92 -24.55 6.00
N GLU A 119 2.97 -24.44 5.21
CA GLU A 119 3.96 -25.50 5.02
C GLU A 119 4.86 -25.72 6.25
N HIS A 120 5.12 -24.68 7.05
CA HIS A 120 5.96 -24.74 8.23
C HIS A 120 5.23 -25.08 9.55
N GLY A 121 3.93 -25.36 9.51
CA GLY A 121 3.16 -25.77 10.69
C GLY A 121 3.05 -24.71 11.79
N ILE A 122 3.34 -23.44 11.46
CA ILE A 122 3.03 -22.30 12.31
C ILE A 122 1.53 -22.08 12.13
N GLU A 123 0.72 -22.79 12.93
CA GLU A 123 -0.64 -22.33 13.21
C GLU A 123 -0.51 -20.87 13.60
N GLU A 124 -1.25 -20.01 12.88
CA GLU A 124 -1.23 -18.56 12.99
C GLU A 124 -0.72 -18.15 14.38
N GLU A 125 0.56 -17.74 14.48
CA GLU A 125 0.90 -16.73 15.47
C GLU A 125 0.15 -15.51 14.98
N GLU A 126 -1.13 -15.53 15.38
CA GLU A 126 -2.20 -14.62 15.09
C GLU A 126 -1.56 -13.24 15.20
N ASP A 127 -1.38 -12.64 14.02
CA ASP A 127 -0.41 -11.57 13.77
C ASP A 127 -0.45 -10.60 14.95
N ALA A 128 0.66 -10.38 15.64
CA ALA A 128 0.70 -9.48 16.78
C ALA A 128 0.12 -8.10 16.40
N GLY A 129 0.19 -7.73 15.11
CA GLY A 129 -0.52 -6.61 14.51
C GLY A 129 -2.05 -6.78 14.43
N GLN A 130 -2.54 -7.94 13.99
CA GLN A 130 -3.95 -8.30 13.92
C GLN A 130 -4.61 -8.44 15.30
N HIS A 131 -3.93 -9.02 16.29
CA HIS A 131 -4.40 -9.04 17.67
C HIS A 131 -4.45 -7.65 18.30
N LEU A 132 -3.43 -6.81 18.06
CA LEU A 132 -3.43 -5.42 18.52
C LEU A 132 -4.55 -4.62 17.84
N ALA A 133 -4.78 -4.84 16.54
CA ALA A 133 -5.88 -4.24 15.78
C ALA A 133 -7.25 -4.71 16.29
N ASN A 134 -7.41 -6.00 16.60
CA ASN A 134 -8.64 -6.57 17.17
C ASN A 134 -8.89 -6.07 18.61
N ALA A 135 -7.83 -5.99 19.44
CA ALA A 135 -7.90 -5.51 20.83
C ALA A 135 -8.18 -4.01 20.95
N LEU A 136 -7.77 -3.22 19.94
CA LEU A 136 -8.07 -1.78 19.82
C LEU A 136 -9.43 -1.49 19.17
N GLY A 137 -10.32 -2.50 19.01
CA GLY A 137 -11.67 -2.30 18.49
C GLY A 137 -11.76 -2.33 16.95
N GLY A 138 -10.90 -3.12 16.30
CA GLY A 138 -10.94 -3.39 14.85
C GLY A 138 -12.18 -4.17 14.44
N MET A 139 -13.29 -3.45 14.27
CA MET A 139 -14.49 -3.93 13.60
C MET A 139 -14.10 -4.64 12.30
N LYS A 140 -14.50 -5.92 12.15
CA LYS A 140 -14.25 -6.77 10.97
C LYS A 140 -14.19 -5.92 9.70
N THR A 141 -12.99 -5.68 9.20
CA THR A 141 -12.79 -4.85 8.04
C THR A 141 -13.44 -5.58 6.88
N VAL A 142 -14.58 -5.06 6.42
CA VAL A 142 -15.08 -5.38 5.08
C VAL A 142 -13.89 -5.16 4.16
N ASP A 143 -13.48 -6.25 3.50
CA ASP A 143 -12.32 -6.32 2.62
C ASP A 143 -12.15 -5.01 1.84
N GLY A 144 -11.03 -4.33 2.03
CA GLY A 144 -10.85 -2.99 1.47
C GLY A 144 -10.84 -3.00 -0.06
N GLN A 145 -10.57 -4.16 -0.69
CA GLN A 145 -10.77 -4.35 -2.13
C GLN A 145 -12.24 -4.30 -2.51
N THR A 146 -13.12 -4.92 -1.71
CA THR A 146 -14.58 -4.83 -1.88
C THR A 146 -15.06 -3.37 -1.77
N ARG A 147 -14.56 -2.63 -0.77
CA ARG A 147 -14.87 -1.18 -0.62
C ARG A 147 -14.36 -0.36 -1.80
N LEU A 148 -13.14 -0.65 -2.26
CA LEU A 148 -12.54 0.02 -3.41
C LEU A 148 -13.37 -0.21 -4.68
N LYS A 149 -13.83 -1.45 -4.88
CA LYS A 149 -14.70 -1.81 -6.00
C LYS A 149 -16.02 -1.05 -5.93
N GLU A 150 -16.66 -0.99 -4.77
CA GLU A 150 -17.90 -0.23 -4.58
C GLU A 150 -17.72 1.26 -4.93
N LEU A 151 -16.64 1.88 -4.44
CA LEU A 151 -16.35 3.29 -4.71
C LEU A 151 -16.03 3.53 -6.20
N SER A 152 -15.33 2.59 -6.85
CA SER A 152 -15.07 2.62 -8.28
C SER A 152 -16.37 2.55 -9.09
N ASP A 153 -17.28 1.63 -8.74
CA ASP A 153 -18.56 1.46 -9.43
C ASP A 153 -19.43 2.73 -9.28
N ARG A 154 -19.42 3.37 -8.10
CA ARG A 154 -20.12 4.63 -7.84
C ARG A 154 -19.53 5.81 -8.62
N LEU A 155 -18.20 5.92 -8.65
CA LEU A 155 -17.50 6.94 -9.44
C LEU A 155 -17.82 6.80 -10.93
N HIS A 156 -17.82 5.57 -11.43
CA HIS A 156 -18.17 5.25 -12.81
C HIS A 156 -19.60 5.68 -13.14
N ALA A 157 -20.57 5.39 -12.26
CA ALA A 157 -21.96 5.76 -12.47
C ALA A 157 -22.17 7.29 -12.59
N ILE A 158 -21.38 8.10 -11.88
CA ILE A 158 -21.40 9.56 -12.02
C ILE A 158 -20.79 9.98 -13.36
N LEU A 159 -19.65 9.41 -13.75
CA LEU A 159 -19.02 9.66 -15.04
C LEU A 159 -19.95 9.35 -16.22
N THR A 160 -20.64 8.20 -16.18
CA THR A 160 -21.63 7.83 -17.21
C THR A 160 -22.76 8.85 -17.28
N ARG A 161 -23.28 9.28 -16.13
CA ARG A 161 -24.37 10.26 -16.04
C ARG A 161 -23.99 11.62 -16.61
N MET A 162 -22.71 11.99 -16.48
CA MET A 162 -22.16 13.23 -17.01
C MET A 162 -21.72 13.13 -18.47
N GLY A 163 -21.75 11.94 -19.08
CA GLY A 163 -21.31 11.70 -20.46
C GLY A 163 -19.80 11.81 -20.67
N LEU A 164 -19.00 11.59 -19.62
CA LEU A 164 -17.54 11.76 -19.62
C LEU A 164 -16.79 10.42 -19.82
N GLN A 165 -17.37 9.48 -20.57
CA GLN A 165 -16.82 8.15 -20.81
C GLN A 165 -16.56 7.85 -22.28
#